data_AF-A0A2G6R646-F1
#
_entry.id   AF-A0A2G6R646-F1
#
_cell.length_a   1.000
_cell.length_b   1.000
_cell.length_c   1.000
_cell.angle_alpha   90.00
_cell.angle_beta   90.00
_cell.angle_gamma   90.00
#
_symmetry.space_group_name_H-M   'P 1'
#
loop_
_entity.id
_entity.type
_entity.pdbx_description
1 polymer ?
#
loop_
_entity_poly.entity_id
_entity_poly.type
_entity_poly.pdbx_seq_one_letter_code
_entity_poly.pdbx_strand_id
1 'polypeptide(L)'
;MFYQILQKEWIKLKFYIIVLLFIVVSILFYFNFNLNFSFKTIEPESMMWYKFAHLQTKPYFYLSYLFILIGIVISFAQFLPEKIQNRIKVMIHLPLELQQILSYHLIIGTFITISLSSFISIPLLLILQQHYPDLIIQVAFKDTLAYTFAAIIVYIGFAAVIIEKNMFISFFKLLFILFFIGSFLKNYYMIYDIFWLAIIVIVFLLTLDSLYSIKQQRLTSKIYQSILVIVFCVMLFINFEQYKKNYTHEFNHYYIFYSNIVNDFVYQKNFGKHQFEYGIKNKNTFDRITYESYLPFVYWKNLDIQKKLPLVIKQNIYTKENIKNSRLGFSYKPKLLQPLEVKMYPLLNPHTSKGMISFPEESFSISDKGATVYTYDTIIEEKQTKSLNNKLIEKDFQFPALHIWGKPTNMKPYDKGYLVEDNAHNLYNIKKENNIIEVSKILYPKNTQLAYINLSENKQKNLLGYVIDTQSNFYLLDWNFQFIPLHLPKFDYKKMKLKLIANSINYLIRYDDKNNYYAVVFDKKFKKIDEVVLRKD
;
A
#
# COMPACT_ATOMS: atom_id res chain seq x y z
N MET A 1 -40.86 -23.39 17.22
CA MET A 1 -40.13 -23.98 16.07
C MET A 1 -38.67 -23.52 15.98
N PHE A 2 -38.39 -22.21 16.04
CA PHE A 2 -37.00 -21.70 16.07
C PHE A 2 -36.13 -22.35 17.17
N TYR A 3 -36.65 -22.49 18.38
CA TYR A 3 -35.92 -23.14 19.50
C TYR A 3 -35.54 -24.60 19.22
N GLN A 4 -36.41 -25.37 18.55
CA GLN A 4 -36.12 -26.77 18.19
C GLN A 4 -35.02 -26.83 17.12
N ILE A 5 -35.06 -25.91 16.15
CA ILE A 5 -34.00 -25.76 15.15
C ILE A 5 -32.67 -25.40 15.85
N LEU A 6 -32.68 -24.47 16.79
CA LEU A 6 -31.50 -24.09 17.57
C LEU A 6 -30.90 -25.28 18.32
N GLN A 7 -31.71 -26.06 19.04
CA GLN A 7 -31.24 -27.25 19.74
C GLN A 7 -30.61 -28.28 18.79
N LYS A 8 -31.25 -28.51 17.62
CA LYS A 8 -30.71 -29.41 16.59
C LYS A 8 -29.36 -28.92 16.08
N GLU A 9 -29.24 -27.64 15.71
CA GLU A 9 -28.01 -27.06 15.20
C GLU A 9 -26.89 -27.06 16.25
N TRP A 10 -27.21 -26.79 17.52
CA TRP A 10 -26.25 -26.86 18.63
C TRP A 10 -25.63 -28.25 18.80
N ILE A 11 -26.45 -29.31 18.77
CA ILE A 11 -25.97 -30.69 18.91
C ILE A 11 -24.97 -31.04 17.79
N LYS A 12 -25.20 -30.55 16.57
CA LYS A 12 -24.30 -30.76 15.43
C LYS A 12 -22.99 -29.98 15.56
N LEU A 13 -23.08 -28.72 16.00
CA LEU A 13 -21.95 -27.79 15.93
C LEU A 13 -21.06 -27.80 17.18
N LYS A 14 -21.56 -28.22 18.36
CA LYS A 14 -20.84 -28.10 19.64
C LYS A 14 -19.41 -28.66 19.63
N PHE A 15 -19.19 -29.82 19.01
CA PHE A 15 -17.86 -30.44 18.96
C PHE A 15 -16.89 -29.61 18.10
N TYR A 16 -17.33 -29.18 16.92
CA TYR A 16 -16.54 -28.34 16.03
C TYR A 16 -16.23 -26.97 16.64
N ILE A 17 -17.19 -26.38 17.38
CA ILE A 17 -16.98 -25.14 18.13
C ILE A 17 -15.85 -25.31 19.15
N ILE A 18 -15.87 -26.40 19.95
CA ILE A 18 -14.82 -26.66 20.95
C ILE A 18 -13.45 -26.83 20.29
N VAL A 19 -13.37 -27.60 19.20
CA VAL A 19 -12.12 -27.80 18.44
C VAL A 19 -11.61 -26.48 17.87
N LEU A 20 -12.49 -25.68 17.26
CA LEU A 20 -12.12 -24.36 16.71
C LEU A 20 -11.66 -23.41 17.82
N LEU A 21 -12.32 -23.40 18.98
CA LEU A 21 -11.88 -22.59 20.13
C LEU A 21 -10.48 -22.99 20.59
N PHE A 22 -10.19 -24.29 20.67
CA PHE A 22 -8.84 -24.77 21.03
C PHE A 22 -7.80 -24.29 20.02
N ILE A 23 -8.06 -24.44 18.71
CA ILE A 23 -7.18 -23.97 17.64
C ILE A 23 -6.95 -22.45 17.75
N VAL A 24 -8.01 -21.68 17.96
CA VAL A 24 -7.95 -20.22 18.13
C VAL A 24 -7.06 -19.84 19.30
N VAL A 25 -7.25 -20.48 20.46
CA VAL A 25 -6.43 -20.21 21.66
C VAL A 25 -4.96 -20.54 21.41
N SER A 26 -4.66 -21.69 20.80
CA SER A 26 -3.27 -22.07 20.48
C SER A 26 -2.60 -21.08 19.52
N ILE A 27 -3.31 -20.66 18.48
CA ILE A 27 -2.78 -19.69 17.50
C ILE A 27 -2.59 -18.31 18.13
N LEU A 28 -3.53 -17.84 18.97
CA LEU A 28 -3.40 -16.57 19.67
C LEU A 28 -2.24 -16.58 20.68
N PHE A 29 -2.03 -17.70 21.38
CA PHE A 29 -0.88 -17.86 22.26
C PHE A 29 0.43 -17.78 21.48
N TYR A 30 0.52 -18.49 20.35
CA TYR A 30 1.66 -18.42 19.44
C TYR A 30 1.89 -17.01 18.90
N PHE A 31 0.81 -16.32 18.49
CA PHE A 31 0.86 -14.93 18.03
C PHE A 31 1.42 -14.01 19.11
N ASN A 32 0.90 -14.10 20.34
CA ASN A 32 1.37 -13.30 21.47
C ASN A 32 2.86 -13.55 21.75
N PHE A 33 3.28 -14.81 21.79
CA PHE A 33 4.68 -15.18 21.99
C PHE A 33 5.58 -14.59 20.90
N ASN A 34 5.21 -14.76 19.62
CA ASN A 34 6.00 -14.27 18.49
C ASN A 34 6.05 -12.74 18.44
N LEU A 35 4.94 -12.08 18.78
CA LEU A 35 4.88 -10.62 18.84
C LEU A 35 5.80 -10.08 19.94
N ASN A 36 5.69 -10.63 21.16
CA ASN A 36 6.55 -10.26 22.28
C ASN A 36 8.03 -10.51 21.96
N PHE A 37 8.35 -11.65 21.34
CA PHE A 37 9.71 -11.94 20.87
C PHE A 37 10.21 -10.91 19.85
N SER A 38 9.35 -10.49 18.91
CA SER A 38 9.70 -9.49 17.89
C SER A 38 10.00 -8.12 18.50
N PHE A 39 9.23 -7.69 19.51
CA PHE A 39 9.50 -6.44 20.22
C PHE A 39 10.78 -6.53 21.07
N LYS A 40 11.02 -7.65 21.75
CA LYS A 40 12.24 -7.84 22.57
C LYS A 40 13.54 -7.98 21.78
N THR A 41 13.46 -8.30 20.49
CA THR A 41 14.65 -8.53 19.63
C THR A 41 14.97 -7.36 18.71
N ILE A 42 14.12 -6.34 18.67
CA ILE A 42 14.29 -5.17 17.81
C ILE A 42 14.41 -3.94 18.69
N GLU A 43 15.53 -3.23 18.54
CA GLU A 43 15.80 -1.98 19.24
C GLU A 43 16.00 -0.84 18.22
N PRO A 44 15.30 0.29 18.35
CA PRO A 44 14.19 0.54 19.29
C PRO A 44 12.88 -0.12 18.82
N GLU A 45 11.95 -0.31 19.75
CA GLU A 45 10.64 -0.95 19.55
C GLU A 45 9.76 -0.22 18.54
N SER A 46 9.92 1.11 18.45
CA SER A 46 9.24 1.96 17.47
C SER A 46 9.51 1.53 16.01
N MET A 47 10.57 0.76 15.75
CA MET A 47 10.81 0.15 14.45
C MET A 47 9.69 -0.83 14.05
N MET A 48 9.02 -1.47 15.01
CA MET A 48 7.83 -2.29 14.76
C MET A 48 6.65 -1.42 14.31
N TRP A 49 6.51 -0.22 14.88
CA TRP A 49 5.49 0.75 14.44
C TRP A 49 5.78 1.27 13.03
N TYR A 50 7.05 1.50 12.70
CA TYR A 50 7.49 1.84 11.35
C TYR A 50 7.20 0.72 10.34
N LYS A 51 7.48 -0.54 10.71
CA LYS A 51 7.11 -1.70 9.89
C LYS A 51 5.60 -1.72 9.62
N PHE A 52 4.79 -1.43 10.63
CA PHE A 52 3.34 -1.36 10.48
C PHE A 52 2.89 -0.19 9.60
N ALA A 53 3.28 1.04 9.93
CA ALA A 53 2.75 2.26 9.30
C ALA A 53 3.33 2.52 7.90
N HIS A 54 4.66 2.37 7.74
CA HIS A 54 5.38 2.75 6.53
C HIS A 54 5.72 1.59 5.60
N LEU A 55 6.14 0.44 6.15
CA LEU A 55 6.36 -0.77 5.35
C LEU A 55 5.06 -1.55 5.13
N GLN A 56 4.01 -1.18 5.85
CA GLN A 56 2.68 -1.72 5.71
C GLN A 56 2.61 -3.24 5.91
N THR A 57 3.47 -3.76 6.79
CA THR A 57 3.50 -5.17 7.17
C THR A 57 2.72 -5.37 8.46
N LYS A 58 1.54 -5.99 8.36
CA LYS A 58 0.66 -6.24 9.50
C LYS A 58 0.98 -7.62 10.11
N PRO A 59 1.40 -7.71 11.39
CA PRO A 59 1.84 -8.97 11.98
C PRO A 59 0.72 -10.00 12.10
N TYR A 60 -0.54 -9.56 12.12
CA TYR A 60 -1.72 -10.42 12.25
C TYR A 60 -2.36 -10.80 10.91
N PHE A 61 -1.81 -10.38 9.75
CA PHE A 61 -2.46 -10.60 8.46
C PHE A 61 -2.76 -12.09 8.19
N TYR A 62 -1.87 -12.99 8.59
CA TYR A 62 -2.05 -14.43 8.41
C TYR A 62 -3.25 -15.00 9.21
N LEU A 63 -3.70 -14.31 10.27
CA LEU A 63 -4.90 -14.71 11.02
C LEU A 63 -6.16 -14.55 10.18
N SER A 64 -6.17 -13.74 9.12
CA SER A 64 -7.32 -13.62 8.21
C SER A 64 -7.75 -14.98 7.65
N TYR A 65 -6.81 -15.89 7.37
CA TYR A 65 -7.12 -17.24 6.91
C TYR A 65 -7.84 -18.08 7.97
N LEU A 66 -7.63 -17.81 9.26
CA LEU A 66 -8.35 -18.48 10.35
C LEU A 66 -9.83 -18.07 10.38
N PHE A 67 -10.14 -16.80 10.14
CA PHE A 67 -11.54 -16.33 10.00
C PHE A 67 -12.24 -17.03 8.83
N ILE A 68 -11.58 -17.12 7.68
CA ILE A 68 -12.11 -17.85 6.51
C ILE A 68 -12.32 -19.33 6.84
N LEU A 69 -11.36 -19.96 7.52
CA LEU A 69 -11.44 -21.36 7.93
C LEU A 69 -12.63 -21.61 8.88
N ILE A 70 -12.92 -20.71 9.81
CA ILE A 70 -14.12 -20.81 10.66
C ILE A 70 -15.39 -20.83 9.81
N GLY A 71 -15.52 -19.91 8.85
CA GLY A 71 -16.69 -19.88 7.96
C GLY A 71 -16.87 -21.19 7.18
N ILE A 72 -15.78 -21.74 6.65
CA ILE A 72 -15.78 -23.03 5.96
C ILE A 72 -16.18 -24.16 6.92
N VAL A 73 -15.50 -24.32 8.05
CA VAL A 73 -15.73 -25.44 8.98
C VAL A 73 -17.15 -25.44 9.52
N ILE A 74 -17.69 -24.27 9.92
CA ILE A 74 -19.06 -24.16 10.41
C ILE A 74 -20.07 -24.51 9.31
N SER A 75 -19.86 -24.03 8.07
CA SER A 75 -20.73 -24.39 6.95
C SER A 75 -20.73 -25.90 6.66
N PHE A 76 -19.54 -26.51 6.64
CA PHE A 76 -19.40 -27.95 6.42
C PHE A 76 -20.05 -28.76 7.54
N ALA A 77 -19.76 -28.44 8.80
CA ALA A 77 -20.34 -29.12 9.95
C ALA A 77 -21.87 -29.01 9.98
N GLN A 78 -22.41 -27.88 9.53
CA GLN A 78 -23.85 -27.64 9.56
C GLN A 78 -24.63 -28.39 8.48
N PHE A 79 -24.15 -28.37 7.23
CA PHE A 79 -24.92 -28.79 6.06
C PHE A 79 -24.41 -30.08 5.40
N LEU A 80 -23.13 -30.43 5.51
CA LEU A 80 -22.59 -31.61 4.83
C LEU A 80 -23.17 -32.92 5.36
N PRO A 81 -23.29 -33.16 6.70
CA PRO A 81 -23.92 -34.36 7.21
C PRO A 81 -25.37 -34.51 6.77
N GLU A 82 -26.11 -33.40 6.69
CA GLU A 82 -27.52 -33.39 6.25
C GLU A 82 -27.64 -33.77 4.77
N LYS A 83 -26.68 -33.33 3.92
CA LYS A 83 -26.61 -33.72 2.52
C LYS A 83 -26.36 -35.23 2.38
N ILE A 84 -25.32 -35.74 3.05
CA ILE A 84 -24.92 -37.15 2.98
C ILE A 84 -26.06 -38.08 3.45
N GLN A 85 -26.76 -37.68 4.51
CA GLN A 85 -27.85 -38.45 5.09
C GLN A 85 -29.20 -38.21 4.38
N ASN A 86 -29.24 -37.46 3.27
CA ASN A 86 -30.45 -37.07 2.54
C ASN A 86 -31.53 -36.37 3.40
N ARG A 87 -31.14 -35.80 4.54
CA ARG A 87 -32.04 -35.16 5.52
C ARG A 87 -32.44 -33.75 5.11
N ILE A 88 -31.78 -33.15 4.12
CA ILE A 88 -32.19 -31.83 3.60
C ILE A 88 -33.61 -31.89 3.01
N LYS A 89 -34.02 -33.03 2.43
CA LYS A 89 -35.42 -33.23 2.00
C LYS A 89 -36.39 -33.16 3.18
N VAL A 90 -36.01 -33.71 4.34
CA VAL A 90 -36.84 -33.70 5.56
C VAL A 90 -36.97 -32.29 6.12
N MET A 91 -35.91 -31.47 6.07
CA MET A 91 -35.99 -30.05 6.47
C MET A 91 -37.06 -29.28 5.68
N ILE A 92 -37.26 -29.62 4.41
CA ILE A 92 -38.19 -28.95 3.50
C ILE A 92 -39.67 -29.28 3.79
N HIS A 93 -39.95 -30.34 4.56
CA HIS A 93 -41.30 -30.78 4.94
C HIS A 93 -41.81 -30.19 6.27
N LEU A 94 -41.00 -29.34 6.92
CA LEU A 94 -41.45 -28.60 8.10
C LEU A 94 -42.61 -27.65 7.72
N PRO A 95 -43.61 -27.42 8.60
CA PRO A 95 -44.74 -26.51 8.37
C PRO A 95 -44.30 -25.02 8.43
N LEU A 96 -43.29 -24.66 7.65
CA LEU A 96 -42.74 -23.32 7.49
C LEU A 96 -42.46 -23.06 6.01
N GLU A 97 -42.43 -21.79 5.64
CA GLU A 97 -41.95 -21.40 4.32
C GLU A 97 -40.45 -21.70 4.16
N LEU A 98 -40.03 -22.05 2.94
CA LEU A 98 -38.63 -22.40 2.66
C LEU A 98 -37.66 -21.27 3.03
N GLN A 99 -38.07 -20.03 2.82
CA GLN A 99 -37.29 -18.85 3.18
C GLN A 99 -37.08 -18.75 4.69
N GLN A 100 -38.10 -19.05 5.49
CA GLN A 100 -38.02 -19.03 6.95
C GLN A 100 -37.13 -20.15 7.48
N ILE A 101 -37.25 -21.37 6.94
CA ILE A 101 -36.41 -22.51 7.30
C ILE A 101 -34.93 -22.19 7.05
N LEU A 102 -34.62 -21.72 5.83
CA LEU A 102 -33.26 -21.35 5.47
C LEU A 102 -32.72 -20.22 6.35
N SER A 103 -33.53 -19.18 6.56
CA SER A 103 -33.13 -18.03 7.38
C SER A 103 -32.80 -18.44 8.80
N TYR A 104 -33.61 -19.30 9.43
CA TYR A 104 -33.32 -19.76 10.79
C TYR A 104 -32.00 -20.55 10.88
N HIS A 105 -31.73 -21.46 9.94
CA HIS A 105 -30.46 -22.19 9.92
C HIS A 105 -29.25 -21.29 9.68
N LEU A 106 -29.36 -20.37 8.72
CA LEU A 106 -28.29 -19.41 8.42
C LEU A 106 -28.04 -18.46 9.59
N ILE A 107 -29.08 -17.91 10.23
CA ILE A 107 -28.95 -17.00 11.38
C ILE A 107 -28.16 -17.66 12.52
N ILE A 108 -28.43 -18.94 12.80
CA ILE A 108 -27.70 -19.67 13.86
C ILE A 108 -26.22 -19.83 13.50
N GLY A 109 -25.92 -20.25 12.27
CA GLY A 109 -24.52 -20.44 11.86
C GLY A 109 -23.77 -19.11 11.68
N THR A 110 -24.43 -18.04 11.23
CA THR A 110 -23.84 -16.69 11.20
C THR A 110 -23.57 -16.19 12.61
N PHE A 111 -24.49 -16.40 13.56
CA PHE A 111 -24.28 -16.03 14.96
C PHE A 111 -23.07 -16.76 15.57
N ILE A 112 -22.93 -18.06 15.33
CA ILE A 112 -21.78 -18.84 15.80
C ILE A 112 -20.48 -18.35 15.13
N THR A 113 -20.51 -18.09 13.83
CA THR A 113 -19.36 -17.56 13.07
C THR A 113 -18.91 -16.20 13.61
N ILE A 114 -19.86 -15.29 13.89
CA ILE A 114 -19.59 -13.98 14.50
C ILE A 114 -19.02 -14.18 15.91
N SER A 115 -19.60 -15.06 16.71
CA SER A 115 -19.16 -15.31 18.09
C SER A 115 -17.72 -15.82 18.15
N LEU A 116 -17.37 -16.79 17.30
CA LEU A 116 -16.00 -17.31 17.16
C LEU A 116 -15.03 -16.24 16.61
N SER A 117 -15.47 -15.46 15.63
CA SER A 117 -14.68 -14.35 15.06
C SER A 117 -14.40 -13.26 16.10
N SER A 118 -15.38 -12.92 16.94
CA SER A 118 -15.21 -12.01 18.08
C SER A 118 -14.25 -12.58 19.12
N PHE A 119 -14.28 -13.90 19.35
CA PHE A 119 -13.34 -14.58 20.25
C PHE A 119 -11.90 -14.60 19.72
N ILE A 120 -11.68 -14.40 18.42
CA ILE A 120 -10.35 -14.11 17.87
C ILE A 120 -10.03 -12.62 18.00
N SER A 121 -10.96 -11.77 17.58
CA SER A 121 -10.74 -10.34 17.40
C SER A 121 -10.46 -9.62 18.71
N ILE A 122 -11.24 -9.90 19.76
CA ILE A 122 -11.11 -9.22 21.06
C ILE A 122 -9.74 -9.52 21.69
N PRO A 123 -9.32 -10.79 21.88
CA PRO A 123 -7.99 -11.07 22.44
C PRO A 123 -6.86 -10.58 21.54
N LEU A 124 -7.00 -10.67 20.22
CA LEU A 124 -6.01 -10.13 19.28
C LEU A 124 -5.77 -8.63 19.51
N LEU A 125 -6.84 -7.85 19.65
CA LEU A 125 -6.75 -6.41 19.90
C LEU A 125 -6.16 -6.11 21.28
N LEU A 126 -6.52 -6.89 22.30
CA LEU A 126 -5.93 -6.76 23.65
C LEU A 126 -4.43 -7.06 23.65
N ILE A 127 -3.98 -8.08 22.91
CA ILE A 127 -2.55 -8.40 22.73
C ILE A 127 -1.84 -7.25 22.02
N LEU A 128 -2.42 -6.71 20.95
CA LEU A 128 -1.82 -5.61 20.20
C LEU A 128 -1.74 -4.32 21.04
N GLN A 129 -2.76 -4.03 21.86
CA GLN A 129 -2.82 -2.84 22.70
C GLN A 129 -1.69 -2.76 23.73
N GLN A 130 -1.09 -3.90 24.10
CA GLN A 130 0.07 -3.94 25.00
C GLN A 130 1.35 -3.38 24.36
N HIS A 131 1.42 -3.30 23.03
CA HIS A 131 2.65 -2.96 22.31
C HIS A 131 2.50 -1.84 21.27
N TYR A 132 1.29 -1.58 20.79
CA TYR A 132 1.01 -0.63 19.73
C TYR A 132 0.11 0.52 20.20
N PRO A 133 0.35 1.74 19.72
CA PRO A 133 -0.49 2.90 20.00
C PRO A 133 -1.87 2.78 19.34
N ASP A 134 -2.85 3.50 19.89
CA ASP A 134 -4.27 3.42 19.52
C ASP A 134 -4.53 3.59 18.01
N LEU A 135 -3.75 4.43 17.31
CA LEU A 135 -3.87 4.62 15.86
C LEU A 135 -3.70 3.30 15.08
N ILE A 136 -2.78 2.45 15.53
CA ILE A 136 -2.53 1.13 14.93
C ILE A 136 -3.64 0.16 15.35
N ILE A 137 -4.11 0.24 16.60
CA ILE A 137 -5.21 -0.59 17.10
C ILE A 137 -6.51 -0.32 16.35
N GLN A 138 -6.82 0.92 16.02
CA GLN A 138 -8.00 1.29 15.22
C GLN A 138 -7.98 0.63 13.82
N VAL A 139 -6.80 0.57 13.19
CA VAL A 139 -6.65 -0.13 11.91
C VAL A 139 -6.82 -1.64 12.09
N ALA A 140 -6.24 -2.23 13.13
CA ALA A 140 -6.43 -3.64 13.43
C ALA A 140 -7.90 -3.98 13.70
N PHE A 141 -8.62 -3.14 14.43
CA PHE A 141 -10.05 -3.31 14.68
C PHE A 141 -10.84 -3.32 13.37
N LYS A 142 -10.62 -2.32 12.51
CA LYS A 142 -11.22 -2.26 11.17
C LYS A 142 -10.93 -3.52 10.34
N ASP A 143 -9.69 -4.00 10.36
CA ASP A 143 -9.31 -5.21 9.62
C ASP A 143 -10.01 -6.46 10.16
N THR A 144 -10.12 -6.61 11.48
CA THR A 144 -10.82 -7.75 12.10
C THR A 144 -12.33 -7.76 11.79
N LEU A 145 -12.96 -6.59 11.65
CA LEU A 145 -14.33 -6.48 11.15
C LEU A 145 -14.43 -6.95 9.69
N ALA A 146 -13.49 -6.56 8.83
CA ALA A 146 -13.44 -7.01 7.45
C ALA A 146 -13.25 -8.54 7.36
N TYR A 147 -12.37 -9.13 8.18
CA TYR A 147 -12.18 -10.59 8.23
C TYR A 147 -13.42 -11.32 8.73
N THR A 148 -14.11 -10.78 9.74
CA THR A 148 -15.38 -11.32 10.25
C THR A 148 -16.46 -11.28 9.16
N PHE A 149 -16.54 -10.17 8.42
CA PHE A 149 -17.43 -10.06 7.27
C PHE A 149 -17.13 -11.11 6.20
N ALA A 150 -15.85 -11.32 5.87
CA ALA A 150 -15.45 -12.36 4.93
C ALA A 150 -15.84 -13.77 5.41
N ALA A 151 -15.67 -14.07 6.71
CA ALA A 151 -16.07 -15.34 7.30
C ALA A 151 -17.58 -15.60 7.15
N ILE A 152 -18.42 -14.58 7.33
CA ILE A 152 -19.88 -14.69 7.14
C ILE A 152 -20.20 -15.01 5.68
N ILE A 153 -19.62 -14.27 4.72
CA ILE A 153 -19.84 -14.53 3.28
C ILE A 153 -19.41 -15.94 2.90
N VAL A 154 -18.25 -16.37 3.38
CA VAL A 154 -17.73 -17.71 3.12
C VAL A 154 -18.63 -18.78 3.74
N TYR A 155 -19.09 -18.60 4.97
CA TYR A 155 -20.04 -19.50 5.61
C TYR A 155 -21.33 -19.65 4.79
N ILE A 156 -22.00 -18.54 4.45
CA ILE A 156 -23.25 -18.59 3.68
C ILE A 156 -22.99 -19.15 2.28
N GLY A 157 -21.87 -18.77 1.65
CA GLY A 157 -21.50 -19.25 0.31
C GLY A 157 -21.28 -20.75 0.28
N PHE A 158 -20.47 -21.30 1.18
CA PHE A 158 -20.24 -22.74 1.22
C PHE A 158 -21.52 -23.50 1.56
N ALA A 159 -22.45 -22.91 2.32
CA ALA A 159 -23.77 -23.51 2.52
C ALA A 159 -24.50 -23.67 1.17
N ALA A 160 -24.40 -22.67 0.28
CA ALA A 160 -24.99 -22.75 -1.06
C ALA A 160 -24.37 -23.87 -1.89
N VAL A 161 -23.04 -24.01 -1.84
CA VAL A 161 -22.30 -25.07 -2.56
C VAL A 161 -22.70 -26.45 -2.08
N ILE A 162 -22.79 -26.65 -0.76
CA ILE A 162 -23.10 -27.93 -0.15
C ILE A 162 -24.56 -28.32 -0.43
N ILE A 163 -25.52 -27.42 -0.23
CA ILE A 163 -26.95 -27.72 -0.39
C ILE A 163 -27.31 -28.06 -1.85
N GLU A 164 -26.58 -27.51 -2.82
CA GLU A 164 -26.86 -27.68 -4.25
C GLU A 164 -26.86 -29.16 -4.69
N LYS A 165 -27.94 -29.54 -5.39
CA LYS A 165 -28.13 -30.90 -5.92
C LYS A 165 -27.30 -31.15 -7.17
N ASN A 166 -27.16 -30.16 -8.06
CA ASN A 166 -26.43 -30.30 -9.32
C ASN A 166 -24.93 -29.99 -9.14
N MET A 167 -24.07 -30.98 -9.42
CA MET A 167 -22.61 -30.85 -9.28
C MET A 167 -22.01 -29.72 -10.13
N PHE A 168 -22.51 -29.49 -11.35
CA PHE A 168 -22.02 -28.42 -12.22
C PHE A 168 -22.35 -27.04 -11.65
N ILE A 169 -23.58 -26.84 -11.15
CA ILE A 169 -23.97 -25.56 -10.53
C ILE A 169 -23.23 -25.35 -9.20
N SER A 170 -23.03 -26.42 -8.43
CA SER A 170 -22.24 -26.40 -7.20
C SER A 170 -20.80 -25.96 -7.47
N PHE A 171 -20.18 -26.45 -8.55
CA PHE A 171 -18.85 -26.03 -8.99
C PHE A 171 -18.78 -24.52 -9.32
N PHE A 172 -19.74 -23.96 -10.07
CA PHE A 172 -19.77 -22.52 -10.34
C PHE A 172 -20.00 -21.68 -9.07
N LYS A 173 -20.84 -22.14 -8.13
CA LYS A 173 -21.02 -21.49 -6.83
C LYS A 173 -19.74 -21.52 -6.00
N LEU A 174 -18.98 -22.62 -6.04
CA LEU A 174 -17.67 -22.71 -5.39
C LEU A 174 -16.69 -21.71 -6.00
N LEU A 175 -16.65 -21.63 -7.34
CA LEU A 175 -15.77 -20.72 -8.06
C LEU A 175 -16.10 -19.26 -7.74
N PHE A 176 -17.38 -18.90 -7.64
CA PHE A 176 -17.83 -17.58 -7.17
C PHE A 176 -17.25 -17.24 -5.79
N ILE A 177 -17.29 -18.17 -4.83
CA ILE A 177 -16.79 -17.93 -3.47
C ILE A 177 -15.27 -17.82 -3.46
N LEU A 178 -14.56 -18.65 -4.24
CA LEU A 178 -13.11 -18.57 -4.36
C LEU A 178 -12.67 -17.24 -4.97
N PHE A 179 -13.38 -16.74 -5.98
CA PHE A 179 -13.13 -15.41 -6.54
C PHE A 179 -13.44 -14.28 -5.57
N PHE A 180 -14.48 -14.41 -4.75
CA PHE A 180 -14.73 -13.47 -3.66
C PHE A 180 -13.55 -13.46 -2.67
N ILE A 181 -13.09 -14.62 -2.20
CA ILE A 181 -11.96 -14.71 -1.26
C ILE A 181 -10.71 -14.06 -1.86
N GLY A 182 -10.37 -14.38 -3.12
CA GLY A 182 -9.21 -13.83 -3.82
C GLY A 182 -9.30 -12.32 -4.03
N SER A 183 -10.48 -11.79 -4.35
CA SER A 183 -10.69 -10.35 -4.54
C SER A 183 -10.73 -9.55 -3.22
N PHE A 184 -11.34 -10.12 -2.18
CA PHE A 184 -11.65 -9.44 -0.94
C PHE A 184 -10.46 -9.43 0.04
N LEU A 185 -9.72 -10.53 0.16
CA LEU A 185 -8.56 -10.59 1.05
C LEU A 185 -7.41 -9.75 0.52
N LYS A 186 -7.11 -8.68 1.25
CA LYS A 186 -6.06 -7.72 0.90
C LYS A 186 -5.46 -7.08 2.14
N ASN A 187 -4.29 -6.47 1.98
CA ASN A 187 -3.59 -5.82 3.08
C ASN A 187 -4.24 -4.51 3.54
N TYR A 188 -5.06 -3.85 2.71
CA TYR A 188 -5.64 -2.53 3.01
C TYR A 188 -7.13 -2.49 2.69
N TYR A 189 -7.94 -2.15 3.70
CA TYR A 189 -9.36 -1.87 3.52
C TYR A 189 -9.62 -0.37 3.56
N MET A 190 -10.28 0.13 2.52
CA MET A 190 -10.65 1.52 2.27
C MET A 190 -12.16 1.69 2.45
N ILE A 191 -12.63 2.94 2.54
CA ILE A 191 -14.05 3.23 2.79
C ILE A 191 -14.99 2.67 1.72
N TYR A 192 -14.56 2.64 0.46
CA TYR A 192 -15.33 2.08 -0.65
C TYR A 192 -15.49 0.56 -0.57
N ASP A 193 -14.77 -0.14 0.32
CA ASP A 193 -14.98 -1.57 0.50
C ASP A 193 -16.31 -1.90 1.19
N ILE A 194 -17.03 -0.89 1.70
CA ILE A 194 -18.39 -1.07 2.20
C ILE A 194 -19.35 -1.59 1.12
N PHE A 195 -19.06 -1.37 -0.16
CA PHE A 195 -19.87 -1.91 -1.27
C PHE A 195 -19.87 -3.44 -1.30
N TRP A 196 -18.86 -4.11 -0.72
CA TRP A 196 -18.84 -5.57 -0.62
C TRP A 196 -19.99 -6.11 0.25
N LEU A 197 -20.59 -5.29 1.14
CA LEU A 197 -21.76 -5.70 1.94
C LEU A 197 -22.93 -6.21 1.08
N ALA A 198 -23.09 -5.70 -0.14
CA ALA A 198 -24.11 -6.15 -1.08
C ALA A 198 -24.02 -7.64 -1.42
N ILE A 199 -22.83 -8.25 -1.27
CA ILE A 199 -22.60 -9.67 -1.54
C ILE A 199 -23.27 -10.57 -0.50
N ILE A 200 -23.57 -10.08 0.72
CA ILE A 200 -24.38 -10.85 1.68
C ILE A 200 -25.71 -11.24 1.05
N VAL A 201 -26.38 -10.26 0.41
CA VAL A 201 -27.69 -10.48 -0.23
C VAL A 201 -27.56 -11.45 -1.39
N ILE A 202 -26.54 -11.29 -2.23
CA ILE A 202 -26.31 -12.18 -3.38
C ILE A 202 -26.06 -13.62 -2.91
N VAL A 203 -25.24 -13.80 -1.87
CA VAL A 203 -24.89 -15.12 -1.36
C VAL A 203 -26.05 -15.77 -0.60
N PHE A 204 -26.92 -14.97 0.02
CA PHE A 204 -28.20 -15.45 0.53
C PHE A 204 -29.16 -15.91 -0.59
N LEU A 205 -29.23 -15.19 -1.71
CA LEU A 205 -30.03 -15.64 -2.85
C LEU A 205 -29.45 -16.92 -3.50
N LEU A 206 -28.13 -17.05 -3.52
CA LEU A 206 -27.44 -18.27 -3.96
C LEU A 206 -27.80 -19.49 -3.10
N THR A 207 -27.84 -19.34 -1.77
CA THR A 207 -28.25 -20.43 -0.86
C THR A 207 -29.72 -20.78 -1.05
N LEU A 208 -30.59 -19.78 -1.24
CA LEU A 208 -32.00 -19.98 -1.49
C LEU A 208 -32.25 -20.74 -2.80
N ASP A 209 -31.56 -20.38 -3.89
CA ASP A 209 -31.60 -21.14 -5.15
C ASP A 209 -31.14 -22.59 -4.97
N SER A 210 -30.06 -22.82 -4.21
CA SER A 210 -29.59 -24.17 -3.88
C SER A 210 -30.66 -24.98 -3.15
N LEU A 211 -31.42 -24.36 -2.25
CA LEU A 211 -32.47 -25.04 -1.51
C LEU A 211 -33.68 -25.39 -2.40
N TYR A 212 -34.07 -24.49 -3.31
CA TYR A 212 -35.09 -24.78 -4.33
C TYR A 212 -34.70 -25.93 -5.26
N SER A 213 -33.39 -26.08 -5.55
CA SER A 213 -32.87 -27.15 -6.42
C SER A 213 -33.25 -28.56 -5.96
N ILE A 214 -33.48 -28.74 -4.65
CA ILE A 214 -33.85 -30.02 -4.05
C ILE A 214 -35.26 -30.45 -4.47
N LYS A 215 -36.16 -29.47 -4.60
CA LYS A 215 -37.51 -29.63 -5.17
C LYS A 215 -37.52 -29.60 -6.70
N GLN A 216 -36.34 -29.62 -7.35
CA GLN A 216 -36.19 -29.42 -8.80
C GLN A 216 -36.72 -28.06 -9.29
N GLN A 217 -36.80 -27.07 -8.40
CA GLN A 217 -37.19 -25.70 -8.69
C GLN A 217 -35.95 -24.79 -8.72
N ARG A 218 -36.08 -23.60 -9.28
CA ARG A 218 -35.02 -22.59 -9.35
C ARG A 218 -35.60 -21.19 -9.18
N LEU A 219 -34.76 -20.24 -8.81
CA LEU A 219 -35.13 -18.83 -8.90
C LEU A 219 -35.16 -18.41 -10.38
N THR A 220 -36.36 -18.12 -10.89
CA THR A 220 -36.60 -17.80 -12.31
C THR A 220 -36.48 -16.30 -12.64
N SER A 221 -36.27 -15.45 -11.65
CA SER A 221 -36.13 -14.00 -11.85
C SER A 221 -34.95 -13.71 -12.77
N LYS A 222 -35.24 -13.15 -13.96
CA LYS A 222 -34.22 -12.71 -14.93
C LYS A 222 -33.26 -11.67 -14.35
N ILE A 223 -33.75 -10.83 -13.45
CA ILE A 223 -32.95 -9.79 -12.78
C ILE A 223 -31.86 -10.44 -11.92
N TYR A 224 -32.22 -11.40 -11.08
CA TYR A 224 -31.28 -12.13 -10.23
C TYR A 224 -30.19 -12.84 -11.06
N GLN A 225 -30.59 -13.55 -12.12
CA GLN A 225 -29.64 -14.25 -13.00
C GLN A 225 -28.67 -13.28 -13.66
N SER A 226 -29.18 -12.14 -14.15
CA SER A 226 -28.36 -11.10 -14.79
C SER A 226 -27.35 -10.50 -13.80
N ILE A 227 -27.80 -10.14 -12.59
CA ILE A 227 -26.94 -9.59 -11.53
C ILE A 227 -25.83 -10.59 -11.17
N LEU A 228 -26.17 -11.88 -11.04
CA LEU A 228 -25.21 -12.91 -10.67
C LEU A 228 -24.10 -13.05 -11.72
N VAL A 229 -24.45 -13.06 -13.01
CA VAL A 229 -23.46 -13.10 -14.10
C VAL A 229 -22.58 -11.84 -14.08
N ILE A 230 -23.18 -10.65 -13.93
CA ILE A 230 -22.44 -9.39 -13.85
C ILE A 230 -21.44 -9.41 -12.70
N VAL A 231 -21.88 -9.79 -11.49
CA VAL A 231 -21.03 -9.82 -10.29
C VAL A 231 -19.91 -10.85 -10.45
N PHE A 232 -20.21 -12.03 -11.02
CA PHE A 232 -19.19 -13.04 -11.30
C PHE A 232 -18.14 -12.53 -12.30
N CYS A 233 -18.56 -11.89 -13.40
CA CYS A 233 -17.65 -11.29 -14.38
C CYS A 233 -16.79 -10.17 -13.76
N VAL A 234 -17.39 -9.33 -12.91
CA VAL A 234 -16.68 -8.26 -12.18
C VAL A 234 -15.64 -8.86 -11.24
N MET A 235 -15.98 -9.87 -10.44
CA MET A 235 -15.02 -10.53 -9.55
C MET A 235 -13.89 -11.23 -10.32
N LEU A 236 -14.20 -11.87 -11.45
CA LEU A 236 -13.19 -12.46 -12.33
C LEU A 236 -12.24 -11.39 -12.86
N PHE A 237 -12.79 -10.26 -13.33
CA PHE A 237 -12.00 -9.13 -13.83
C PHE A 237 -11.10 -8.53 -12.73
N ILE A 238 -11.61 -8.35 -11.50
CA ILE A 238 -10.81 -7.86 -10.37
C ILE A 238 -9.65 -8.81 -10.07
N ASN A 239 -9.91 -10.13 -9.99
CA ASN A 239 -8.85 -11.12 -9.77
C ASN A 239 -7.82 -11.10 -10.92
N PHE A 240 -8.26 -10.98 -12.17
CA PHE A 240 -7.36 -10.88 -13.33
C PHE A 240 -6.48 -9.64 -13.28
N GLU A 241 -7.03 -8.46 -12.96
CA GLU A 241 -6.26 -7.22 -12.81
C GLU A 241 -5.28 -7.30 -11.63
N GLN A 242 -5.67 -7.94 -10.51
CA GLN A 242 -4.75 -8.20 -9.39
C GLN A 242 -3.60 -9.13 -9.79
N TYR A 243 -3.90 -10.24 -10.47
CA TYR A 243 -2.89 -11.15 -11.00
C TYR A 243 -1.92 -10.41 -11.93
N LYS A 244 -2.46 -9.67 -12.91
CA LYS A 244 -1.67 -8.86 -13.84
C LYS A 244 -0.77 -7.91 -13.06
N LYS A 245 -1.30 -7.12 -12.12
CA LYS A 245 -0.52 -6.17 -11.32
C LYS A 245 0.60 -6.84 -10.51
N ASN A 246 0.36 -8.03 -9.96
CA ASN A 246 1.34 -8.74 -9.12
C ASN A 246 2.44 -9.43 -9.94
N TYR A 247 2.14 -9.88 -11.16
CA TYR A 247 3.05 -10.69 -11.98
C TYR A 247 3.54 -10.00 -13.27
N THR A 248 3.05 -8.81 -13.62
CA THR A 248 3.59 -8.07 -14.78
C THR A 248 4.99 -7.55 -14.50
N HIS A 249 5.95 -8.07 -15.25
CA HIS A 249 7.28 -7.48 -15.35
C HIS A 249 7.22 -6.23 -16.23
N GLU A 250 7.14 -5.06 -15.60
CA GLU A 250 7.28 -3.80 -16.34
C GLU A 250 8.75 -3.54 -16.67
N PHE A 251 9.07 -3.41 -17.96
CA PHE A 251 10.32 -2.83 -18.42
C PHE A 251 10.07 -1.57 -19.24
N ASN A 252 11.03 -0.64 -19.23
CA ASN A 252 10.94 0.56 -20.06
C ASN A 252 11.35 0.22 -21.49
N HIS A 253 10.53 0.59 -22.47
CA HIS A 253 10.87 0.42 -23.89
C HIS A 253 11.99 1.37 -24.30
N TYR A 254 12.11 2.54 -23.69
CA TYR A 254 13.23 3.45 -23.92
C TYR A 254 13.90 3.88 -22.61
N TYR A 255 15.22 3.90 -22.64
CA TYR A 255 16.05 4.64 -21.69
C TYR A 255 16.78 5.75 -22.46
N ILE A 256 16.34 6.99 -22.27
CA ILE A 256 16.91 8.16 -22.95
C ILE A 256 18.01 8.75 -22.07
N PHE A 257 19.13 9.21 -22.61
CA PHE A 257 20.16 9.93 -21.86
C PHE A 257 20.70 11.07 -22.71
N TYR A 258 21.18 12.13 -22.06
CA TYR A 258 21.83 13.23 -22.76
C TYR A 258 23.34 13.02 -22.79
N SER A 259 23.93 13.00 -23.98
CA SER A 259 25.37 12.90 -24.15
C SER A 259 26.02 14.29 -24.19
N ASN A 260 26.96 14.53 -23.28
CA ASN A 260 27.78 15.74 -23.29
C ASN A 260 28.91 15.69 -24.34
N ILE A 261 29.10 14.56 -25.03
CA ILE A 261 30.10 14.39 -26.09
C ILE A 261 29.49 14.84 -27.42
N VAL A 262 28.34 14.29 -27.80
CA VAL A 262 27.66 14.63 -29.07
C VAL A 262 26.64 15.77 -28.92
N ASN A 263 26.37 16.25 -27.71
CA ASN A 263 25.35 17.27 -27.38
C ASN A 263 23.96 16.91 -27.90
N ASP A 264 23.56 15.65 -27.73
CA ASP A 264 22.28 15.12 -28.23
C ASP A 264 21.77 13.99 -27.30
N PHE A 265 20.50 13.63 -27.44
CA PHE A 265 19.89 12.53 -26.72
C PHE A 265 20.19 11.19 -27.39
N VAL A 266 20.86 10.32 -26.65
CA VAL A 266 21.06 8.92 -27.01
C VAL A 266 20.01 8.06 -26.31
N TYR A 267 19.52 7.01 -26.97
CA TYR A 267 18.55 6.10 -26.38
C TYR A 267 19.06 4.66 -26.38
N GLN A 268 18.56 3.89 -25.43
CA GLN A 268 18.56 2.43 -25.45
C GLN A 268 17.10 1.98 -25.56
N LYS A 269 16.72 1.42 -26.72
CA LYS A 269 15.43 0.80 -26.98
C LYS A 269 15.49 -0.66 -26.52
N ASN A 270 14.53 -1.08 -25.72
CA ASN A 270 14.45 -2.41 -25.12
C ASN A 270 13.27 -3.17 -25.74
N PHE A 271 13.56 -4.28 -26.40
CA PHE A 271 12.55 -5.16 -27.01
C PHE A 271 12.14 -6.32 -26.10
N GLY A 272 12.66 -6.37 -24.87
CA GLY A 272 12.56 -7.52 -23.97
C GLY A 272 13.61 -8.58 -24.29
N LYS A 273 13.65 -9.66 -23.49
CA LYS A 273 14.55 -10.82 -23.68
C LYS A 273 16.04 -10.43 -23.88
N HIS A 274 16.48 -9.35 -23.23
CA HIS A 274 17.84 -8.79 -23.36
C HIS A 274 18.25 -8.31 -24.77
N GLN A 275 17.27 -7.99 -25.63
CA GLN A 275 17.50 -7.38 -26.94
C GLN A 275 17.42 -5.87 -26.84
N PHE A 276 18.48 -5.19 -27.29
CA PHE A 276 18.63 -3.75 -27.21
C PHE A 276 19.08 -3.15 -28.54
N GLU A 277 18.53 -1.99 -28.87
CA GLU A 277 19.01 -1.12 -29.93
C GLU A 277 19.46 0.21 -29.31
N TYR A 278 20.58 0.74 -29.79
CA TYR A 278 21.10 2.03 -29.36
C TYR A 278 21.11 2.99 -30.52
N GLY A 279 20.74 4.24 -30.29
CA GLY A 279 20.67 5.23 -31.35
C GLY A 279 20.50 6.64 -30.85
N ILE A 280 20.44 7.57 -31.80
CA ILE A 280 20.01 8.95 -31.60
C ILE A 280 18.79 9.15 -32.49
N LYS A 281 17.80 9.90 -32.01
CA LYS A 281 16.56 10.14 -32.76
C LYS A 281 16.89 10.71 -34.16
N ASN A 282 16.28 10.14 -35.20
CA ASN A 282 16.46 10.53 -36.60
C ASN A 282 17.92 10.39 -37.13
N LYS A 283 18.76 9.59 -36.46
CA LYS A 283 20.12 9.26 -36.90
C LYS A 283 20.30 7.73 -36.90
N ASN A 284 21.46 7.28 -37.38
CA ASN A 284 21.79 5.86 -37.40
C ASN A 284 21.86 5.26 -35.99
N THR A 285 21.48 3.99 -35.92
CA THR A 285 21.72 3.15 -34.74
C THR A 285 23.20 2.77 -34.69
N PHE A 286 23.68 2.43 -33.49
CA PHE A 286 25.08 2.07 -33.27
C PHE A 286 25.20 0.95 -32.22
N ASP A 287 26.41 0.43 -32.10
CA ASP A 287 26.71 -0.66 -31.18
C ASP A 287 26.77 -0.19 -29.73
N ARG A 288 26.80 -1.16 -28.81
CA ARG A 288 26.84 -0.89 -27.38
C ARG A 288 28.11 -0.13 -26.97
N ILE A 289 29.25 -0.41 -27.59
CA ILE A 289 30.52 0.23 -27.25
C ILE A 289 30.45 1.73 -27.57
N THR A 290 29.92 2.08 -28.74
CA THR A 290 29.68 3.47 -29.14
C THR A 290 28.71 4.15 -28.17
N TYR A 291 27.59 3.49 -27.81
CA TYR A 291 26.65 4.01 -26.83
C TYR A 291 27.29 4.31 -25.47
N GLU A 292 28.09 3.39 -24.93
CA GLU A 292 28.78 3.59 -23.64
C GLU A 292 29.79 4.74 -23.72
N SER A 293 30.48 4.90 -24.86
CA SER A 293 31.44 5.99 -25.08
C SER A 293 30.78 7.38 -25.07
N TYR A 294 29.53 7.49 -25.52
CA TYR A 294 28.76 8.74 -25.48
C TYR A 294 28.25 9.10 -24.08
N LEU A 295 28.25 8.16 -23.13
CA LEU A 295 27.72 8.37 -21.78
C LEU A 295 28.78 8.15 -20.69
N PRO A 296 29.91 8.87 -20.73
CA PRO A 296 31.05 8.59 -19.86
C PRO A 296 30.71 8.81 -18.37
N PHE A 297 29.78 9.70 -18.01
CA PHE A 297 29.32 9.87 -16.62
C PHE A 297 28.40 8.75 -16.13
N VAL A 298 27.66 8.09 -17.03
CA VAL A 298 26.82 6.94 -16.67
C VAL A 298 27.72 5.72 -16.44
N TYR A 299 28.67 5.50 -17.35
CA TYR A 299 29.60 4.36 -17.38
C TYR A 299 30.97 4.64 -16.75
N TRP A 300 31.07 5.65 -15.87
CA TRP A 300 32.36 6.08 -15.29
C TRP A 300 33.10 4.95 -14.55
N LYS A 301 32.38 3.96 -13.99
CA LYS A 301 33.00 2.79 -13.35
C LYS A 301 33.81 1.95 -14.33
N ASN A 302 33.31 1.77 -15.56
CA ASN A 302 34.03 1.06 -16.62
C ASN A 302 35.30 1.84 -16.99
N LEU A 303 35.19 3.16 -17.10
CA LEU A 303 36.31 4.04 -17.41
C LEU A 303 37.38 4.04 -16.30
N ASP A 304 36.97 3.99 -15.03
CA ASP A 304 37.87 3.88 -13.87
C ASP A 304 38.66 2.57 -13.91
N ILE A 305 37.99 1.43 -14.14
CA ILE A 305 38.64 0.11 -14.27
C ILE A 305 39.62 0.11 -15.45
N GLN A 306 39.25 0.75 -16.56
CA GLN A 306 40.09 0.89 -17.75
C GLN A 306 41.22 1.94 -17.59
N LYS A 307 41.34 2.59 -16.41
CA LYS A 307 42.30 3.67 -16.15
C LYS A 307 42.21 4.85 -17.13
N LYS A 308 40.99 5.17 -17.58
CA LYS A 308 40.66 6.27 -18.50
C LYS A 308 40.13 7.53 -17.80
N LEU A 309 40.25 7.61 -16.47
CA LEU A 309 39.96 8.81 -15.69
C LEU A 309 41.28 9.54 -15.37
N PRO A 310 41.28 10.89 -15.26
CA PRO A 310 40.12 11.80 -15.32
C PRO A 310 39.61 12.03 -16.75
N LEU A 311 38.33 12.41 -16.86
CA LEU A 311 37.73 12.76 -18.16
C LEU A 311 37.99 14.23 -18.49
N VAL A 312 38.21 14.52 -19.77
CA VAL A 312 38.26 15.90 -20.28
C VAL A 312 37.07 16.11 -21.21
N ILE A 313 36.15 17.01 -20.84
CA ILE A 313 34.98 17.38 -21.64
C ILE A 313 34.88 18.90 -21.66
N LYS A 314 34.84 19.52 -22.85
CA LYS A 314 34.79 20.98 -23.03
C LYS A 314 35.85 21.71 -22.18
N GLN A 315 37.09 21.22 -22.22
CA GLN A 315 38.26 21.75 -21.50
C GLN A 315 38.19 21.64 -19.95
N ASN A 316 37.14 21.04 -19.39
CA ASN A 316 37.03 20.77 -17.96
C ASN A 316 37.48 19.35 -17.61
N ILE A 317 38.20 19.21 -16.51
CA ILE A 317 38.72 17.93 -16.00
C ILE A 317 37.77 17.39 -14.93
N TYR A 318 37.30 16.15 -15.11
CA TYR A 318 36.41 15.46 -14.19
C TYR A 318 37.11 14.23 -13.60
N THR A 319 37.52 14.35 -12.34
CA THR A 319 38.10 13.25 -11.57
C THR A 319 37.04 12.25 -11.13
N LYS A 320 37.47 11.05 -10.74
CA LYS A 320 36.61 10.02 -10.11
C LYS A 320 35.77 10.59 -8.97
N GLU A 321 36.40 11.39 -8.10
CA GLU A 321 35.76 11.99 -6.94
C GLU A 321 34.72 13.04 -7.34
N ASN A 322 35.05 13.92 -8.30
CA ASN A 322 34.10 14.89 -8.85
C ASN A 322 32.85 14.19 -9.41
N ILE A 323 33.02 13.14 -10.20
CA ILE A 323 31.91 12.37 -10.80
C ILE A 323 31.08 11.68 -9.71
N LYS A 324 31.73 11.05 -8.73
CA LYS A 324 31.03 10.37 -7.63
C LYS A 324 30.22 11.36 -6.79
N ASN A 325 30.82 12.50 -6.46
CA ASN A 325 30.21 13.50 -5.60
C ASN A 325 29.12 14.31 -6.31
N SER A 326 29.08 14.37 -7.64
CA SER A 326 28.04 15.08 -8.41
C SER A 326 26.80 14.24 -8.74
N ARG A 327 26.86 12.92 -8.55
CA ARG A 327 25.73 12.01 -8.83
C ARG A 327 24.58 12.21 -7.83
N LEU A 328 23.40 12.51 -8.37
CA LEU A 328 22.15 12.58 -7.66
C LEU A 328 21.06 11.90 -8.48
N GLY A 329 20.09 11.28 -7.83
CA GLY A 329 18.95 10.70 -8.54
C GLY A 329 17.69 10.73 -7.70
N PHE A 330 16.60 11.20 -8.30
CA PHE A 330 15.26 11.15 -7.72
C PHE A 330 14.34 10.33 -8.60
N SER A 331 13.34 9.70 -8.00
CA SER A 331 12.31 8.98 -8.74
C SER A 331 10.94 9.29 -8.16
N TYR A 332 9.98 9.37 -9.05
CA TYR A 332 8.57 9.52 -8.76
C TYR A 332 7.78 8.41 -9.46
N LYS A 333 6.77 7.88 -8.77
CA LYS A 333 5.77 6.97 -9.35
C LYS A 333 4.40 7.38 -8.83
N PRO A 334 3.33 7.31 -9.64
CA PRO A 334 1.97 7.66 -9.19
C PRO A 334 1.51 6.90 -7.94
N LYS A 335 2.00 5.67 -7.73
CA LYS A 335 1.69 4.88 -6.51
C LYS A 335 2.09 5.59 -5.21
N LEU A 336 3.05 6.51 -5.23
CA LEU A 336 3.47 7.27 -4.05
C LEU A 336 2.40 8.27 -3.56
N LEU A 337 1.37 8.54 -4.36
CA LEU A 337 0.22 9.36 -3.95
C LEU A 337 -0.73 8.64 -2.99
N GLN A 338 -0.57 7.32 -2.81
CA GLN A 338 -1.42 6.56 -1.90
C GLN A 338 -1.16 7.03 -0.46
N PRO A 339 -2.20 7.47 0.27
CA PRO A 339 -2.05 7.90 1.65
C PRO A 339 -1.65 6.72 2.53
N LEU A 340 -0.92 7.00 3.60
CA LEU A 340 -0.66 6.03 4.65
C LEU A 340 -1.95 5.71 5.38
N GLU A 341 -2.19 4.42 5.64
CA GLU A 341 -3.34 3.96 6.43
C GLU A 341 -3.24 4.41 7.89
N VAL A 342 -2.02 4.40 8.45
CA VAL A 342 -1.70 4.96 9.76
C VAL A 342 -0.82 6.19 9.55
N LYS A 343 -1.34 7.38 9.90
CA LYS A 343 -0.61 8.66 9.84
C LYS A 343 0.34 8.82 11.04
N MET A 344 1.29 7.90 11.18
CA MET A 344 2.30 7.91 12.24
C MET A 344 3.68 7.93 11.60
N TYR A 345 4.55 8.84 12.07
CA TYR A 345 5.84 9.12 11.46
C TYR A 345 6.94 9.07 12.52
N PRO A 346 8.08 8.38 12.28
CA PRO A 346 9.19 8.35 13.22
C PRO A 346 9.80 9.75 13.39
N LEU A 347 9.99 10.21 14.63
CA LEU A 347 10.53 11.53 14.96
C LEU A 347 12.05 11.44 15.12
N LEU A 348 12.75 11.49 13.98
CA LEU A 348 14.21 11.40 13.95
C LEU A 348 14.87 12.51 14.78
N ASN A 349 15.96 12.14 15.45
CA ASN A 349 16.69 13.02 16.37
C ASN A 349 18.20 12.88 16.14
N PRO A 350 18.74 13.41 15.03
CA PRO A 350 20.18 13.54 14.87
C PRO A 350 20.81 14.24 16.07
N HIS A 351 21.98 13.75 16.47
CA HIS A 351 22.83 14.38 17.47
C HIS A 351 24.08 14.93 16.82
N THR A 352 24.43 16.18 17.10
CA THR A 352 25.62 16.82 16.52
C THR A 352 26.92 16.14 16.93
N SER A 353 26.92 15.39 18.03
CA SER A 353 28.05 14.60 18.53
C SER A 353 28.15 13.18 17.93
N LYS A 354 27.20 12.74 17.10
CA LYS A 354 27.17 11.39 16.53
C LYS A 354 27.21 11.43 15.01
N GLY A 355 28.06 10.61 14.40
CA GLY A 355 28.20 10.53 12.93
C GLY A 355 27.07 9.77 12.22
N MET A 356 26.24 9.04 12.97
CA MET A 356 25.11 8.27 12.45
C MET A 356 23.81 8.71 13.12
N ILE A 357 22.72 8.77 12.34
CA ILE A 357 21.37 9.00 12.85
C ILE A 357 20.85 7.65 13.36
N SER A 358 20.52 7.57 14.64
CA SER A 358 19.84 6.41 15.21
C SER A 358 18.38 6.38 14.74
N PHE A 359 17.80 5.18 14.63
CA PHE A 359 16.35 5.08 14.49
C PHE A 359 15.70 5.61 15.78
N PRO A 360 14.62 6.41 15.72
CA PRO A 360 14.13 7.12 16.89
C PRO A 360 13.19 6.24 17.71
N GLU A 361 13.27 6.31 19.03
CA GLU A 361 12.28 5.72 19.94
C GLU A 361 10.90 6.40 19.82
N GLU A 362 10.91 7.68 19.46
CA GLU A 362 9.69 8.49 19.34
C GLU A 362 9.10 8.43 17.93
N SER A 363 7.77 8.41 17.85
CA SER A 363 7.00 8.66 16.64
C SER A 363 5.95 9.74 16.91
N PHE A 364 5.45 10.42 15.88
CA PHE A 364 4.42 11.44 16.06
C PHE A 364 3.29 11.32 15.04
N SER A 365 2.14 11.85 15.42
CA SER A 365 0.99 12.07 14.55
C SER A 365 0.41 13.46 14.80
N ILE A 366 -0.33 13.99 13.82
CA ILE A 366 -1.04 15.27 13.95
C ILE A 366 -2.49 15.07 13.52
N SER A 367 -3.39 15.19 14.48
CA SER A 367 -4.84 14.98 14.34
C SER A 367 -5.61 16.30 14.48
N ASP A 368 -6.93 16.22 14.43
CA ASP A 368 -7.85 17.33 14.69
C ASP A 368 -7.76 17.83 16.14
N LYS A 369 -7.40 16.93 17.07
CA LYS A 369 -7.22 17.25 18.50
C LYS A 369 -5.84 17.82 18.85
N GLY A 370 -4.92 17.89 17.88
CA GLY A 370 -3.55 18.30 18.10
C GLY A 370 -2.52 17.25 17.66
N ALA A 371 -1.24 17.56 17.92
CA ALA A 371 -0.14 16.64 17.73
C ALA A 371 0.00 15.68 18.92
N THR A 372 0.46 14.46 18.69
CA THR A 372 0.78 13.49 19.75
C THR A 372 2.11 12.83 19.44
N VAL A 373 3.02 12.80 20.41
CA VAL A 373 4.28 12.06 20.35
C VAL A 373 4.12 10.77 21.14
N TYR A 374 4.49 9.66 20.53
CA TYR A 374 4.39 8.31 21.05
C TYR A 374 5.77 7.75 21.35
N THR A 375 5.88 7.00 22.44
CA THR A 375 7.05 6.24 22.88
C THR A 375 6.58 4.87 23.36
N TYR A 376 7.42 3.84 23.23
CA TYR A 376 7.00 2.49 23.58
C TYR A 376 6.65 2.34 25.07
N ASP A 377 7.42 3.00 25.95
CA ASP A 377 7.29 2.83 27.40
C ASP A 377 6.00 3.43 27.98
N THR A 378 5.65 4.65 27.58
CA THR A 378 4.49 5.39 28.14
C THR A 378 3.31 5.44 27.18
N ILE A 379 3.44 4.90 25.96
CA ILE A 379 2.55 5.05 24.80
C ILE A 379 2.50 6.51 24.30
N ILE A 380 2.38 7.49 25.20
CA ILE A 380 2.39 8.93 24.90
C ILE A 380 3.51 9.60 25.70
N GLU A 381 4.34 10.38 25.01
CA GLU A 381 5.38 11.20 25.61
C GLU A 381 4.83 12.62 25.86
N GLU A 382 4.31 12.86 27.07
CA GLU A 382 3.57 14.08 27.40
C GLU A 382 4.41 15.36 27.21
N LYS A 383 5.70 15.32 27.59
CA LYS A 383 6.58 16.48 27.52
C LYS A 383 6.84 16.91 26.07
N GLN A 384 7.17 15.96 25.20
CA GLN A 384 7.39 16.22 23.78
C GLN A 384 6.08 16.59 23.07
N THR A 385 4.97 15.94 23.44
CA THR A 385 3.63 16.26 22.95
C THR A 385 3.25 17.71 23.24
N LYS A 386 3.43 18.16 24.49
CA LYS A 386 3.14 19.55 24.88
C LYS A 386 4.07 20.55 24.16
N SER A 387 5.36 20.23 24.08
CA SER A 387 6.35 21.04 23.37
C SER A 387 5.99 21.23 21.89
N LEU A 388 5.63 20.16 21.18
CA LEU A 388 5.24 20.21 19.78
C LEU A 388 3.95 21.01 19.57
N ASN A 389 2.91 20.77 20.37
CA ASN A 389 1.66 21.53 20.25
C ASN A 389 1.86 23.03 20.50
N ASN A 390 2.60 23.40 21.55
CA ASN A 390 2.89 24.81 21.83
C ASN A 390 3.57 25.49 20.63
N LYS A 391 4.59 24.85 20.03
CA LYS A 391 5.28 25.39 18.85
C LYS A 391 4.40 25.45 17.61
N LEU A 392 3.46 24.53 17.43
CA LEU A 392 2.49 24.58 16.34
C LEU A 392 1.52 25.75 16.51
N ILE A 393 0.99 25.93 17.73
CA ILE A 393 0.07 27.03 18.07
C ILE A 393 0.77 28.39 17.93
N GLU A 394 2.01 28.52 18.42
CA GLU A 394 2.84 29.74 18.25
C GLU A 394 3.10 30.11 16.79
N LYS A 395 2.93 29.17 15.85
CA LYS A 395 3.11 29.37 14.40
C LYS A 395 1.78 29.39 13.63
N ASP A 396 0.67 29.57 14.34
CA ASP A 396 -0.69 29.65 13.81
C ASP A 396 -1.12 28.42 12.97
N PHE A 397 -0.58 27.24 13.31
CA PHE A 397 -0.89 26.00 12.60
C PHE A 397 -2.36 25.62 12.74
N GLN A 398 -3.03 25.31 11.63
CA GLN A 398 -4.43 24.89 11.61
C GLN A 398 -4.55 23.36 11.59
N PHE A 399 -5.03 22.75 12.68
CA PHE A 399 -5.26 21.32 12.75
C PHE A 399 -6.49 20.89 11.91
N PRO A 400 -6.54 19.63 11.42
CA PRO A 400 -5.49 18.61 11.40
C PRO A 400 -4.41 18.85 10.34
N ALA A 401 -3.32 18.07 10.39
CA ALA A 401 -2.42 17.98 9.24
C ALA A 401 -3.09 17.23 8.07
N LEU A 402 -3.16 17.88 6.91
CA LEU A 402 -3.67 17.26 5.68
C LEU A 402 -2.67 16.24 5.15
N HIS A 403 -1.41 16.68 5.00
CA HIS A 403 -0.31 15.88 4.48
C HIS A 403 0.95 16.04 5.33
N ILE A 404 1.71 14.95 5.46
CA ILE A 404 3.03 14.93 6.09
C ILE A 404 3.97 14.21 5.14
N TRP A 405 4.93 14.94 4.59
CA TRP A 405 5.94 14.42 3.66
C TRP A 405 7.31 14.42 4.32
N GLY A 406 8.00 13.30 4.24
CA GLY A 406 9.37 13.21 4.72
C GLY A 406 10.00 11.86 4.41
N LYS A 407 11.26 11.72 4.80
CA LYS A 407 12.04 10.48 4.63
C LYS A 407 12.18 9.77 5.98
N PRO A 408 11.35 8.76 6.28
CA PRO A 408 11.22 8.15 7.61
C PRO A 408 12.31 7.10 7.92
N THR A 409 13.51 7.21 7.33
CA THR A 409 14.62 6.27 7.53
C THR A 409 15.82 6.97 8.14
N ASN A 410 16.52 6.26 9.03
CA ASN A 410 17.77 6.69 9.65
C ASN A 410 19.01 6.50 8.74
N MET A 411 18.88 5.81 7.60
CA MET A 411 19.98 5.56 6.65
C MET A 411 20.37 6.79 5.81
N LYS A 412 19.91 7.98 6.18
CA LYS A 412 20.18 9.23 5.47
C LYS A 412 21.35 9.99 6.11
N PRO A 413 22.11 10.76 5.32
CA PRO A 413 23.28 11.48 5.84
C PRO A 413 22.90 12.67 6.73
N TYR A 414 21.70 13.24 6.52
CA TYR A 414 21.17 14.38 7.28
C TYR A 414 19.65 14.20 7.44
N ASP A 415 19.08 14.77 8.50
CA ASP A 415 17.63 14.87 8.67
C ASP A 415 17.21 16.34 8.51
N LYS A 416 16.32 16.60 7.53
CA LYS A 416 15.69 17.91 7.35
C LYS A 416 14.26 17.92 7.91
N GLY A 417 13.90 16.88 8.66
CA GLY A 417 12.57 16.69 9.23
C GLY A 417 11.50 16.42 8.18
N TYR A 418 10.27 16.75 8.56
CA TYR A 418 9.07 16.57 7.77
C TYR A 418 8.55 17.93 7.28
N LEU A 419 7.92 17.93 6.12
CA LEU A 419 7.10 19.02 5.64
C LEU A 419 5.64 18.66 5.86
N VAL A 420 4.93 19.50 6.61
CA VAL A 420 3.57 19.28 7.07
C VAL A 420 2.68 20.37 6.52
N GLU A 421 1.66 19.96 5.77
CA GLU A 421 0.59 20.85 5.29
C GLU A 421 -0.55 20.84 6.30
N ASP A 422 -0.94 22.03 6.76
CA ASP A 422 -2.04 22.24 7.71
C ASP A 422 -3.40 22.31 7.00
N ASN A 423 -4.49 22.44 7.75
CA ASN A 423 -5.85 22.49 7.21
C ASN A 423 -6.19 23.77 6.43
N ALA A 424 -5.35 24.81 6.55
CA ALA A 424 -5.46 26.05 5.79
C ALA A 424 -4.48 26.10 4.60
N HIS A 425 -3.90 24.94 4.22
CA HIS A 425 -2.89 24.82 3.17
C HIS A 425 -1.61 25.62 3.43
N ASN A 426 -1.28 25.94 4.67
CA ASN A 426 0.05 26.44 5.02
C ASN A 426 1.04 25.28 5.16
N LEU A 427 2.30 25.50 4.77
CA LEU A 427 3.35 24.51 4.85
C LEU A 427 4.32 24.82 6.00
N TYR A 428 4.63 23.81 6.79
CA TYR A 428 5.54 23.91 7.94
C TYR A 428 6.63 22.84 7.86
N ASN A 429 7.84 23.17 8.30
CA ASN A 429 8.89 22.20 8.56
C ASN A 429 8.93 21.87 10.04
N ILE A 430 8.81 20.58 10.36
CA ILE A 430 8.93 20.03 11.70
C ILE A 430 10.15 19.11 11.72
N LYS A 431 11.14 19.42 12.55
CA LYS A 431 12.32 18.56 12.76
C LYS A 431 12.64 18.46 14.24
N LYS A 432 13.40 17.44 14.63
CA LYS A 432 13.96 17.33 15.97
C LYS A 432 15.46 17.13 15.84
N GLU A 433 16.25 17.84 16.65
CA GLU A 433 17.70 17.74 16.68
C GLU A 433 18.17 18.00 18.10
N ASN A 434 19.12 17.19 18.60
CA ASN A 434 19.59 17.30 19.99
C ASN A 434 18.46 17.38 21.03
N ASN A 435 17.40 16.58 20.86
CA ASN A 435 16.18 16.58 21.69
C ASN A 435 15.30 17.84 21.62
N ILE A 436 15.60 18.79 20.74
CA ILE A 436 14.83 20.02 20.56
C ILE A 436 14.00 19.90 19.28
N ILE A 437 12.68 19.97 19.44
CA ILE A 437 11.74 20.04 18.31
C ILE A 437 11.74 21.47 17.77
N GLU A 438 11.87 21.67 16.47
CA GLU A 438 11.77 22.98 15.81
C GLU A 438 10.62 22.96 14.80
N VAL A 439 9.83 24.04 14.80
CA VAL A 439 8.74 24.26 13.84
C VAL A 439 8.97 25.59 13.15
N SER A 440 9.04 25.56 11.82
CA SER A 440 9.20 26.76 10.99
C SER A 440 8.20 26.78 9.85
N LYS A 441 7.67 27.96 9.52
CA LYS A 441 6.76 28.12 8.38
C LYS A 441 7.58 28.21 7.10
N ILE A 442 7.18 27.46 6.07
CA ILE A 442 7.81 27.45 4.75
C ILE A 442 6.94 28.25 3.79
N LEU A 443 7.56 29.24 3.14
CA LEU A 443 6.93 30.00 2.08
C LEU A 443 7.06 29.24 0.77
N TYR A 444 5.95 29.11 0.05
CA TYR A 444 5.91 28.49 -1.27
C TYR A 444 5.00 29.32 -2.19
N PRO A 445 5.04 29.10 -3.53
CA PRO A 445 4.36 29.97 -4.48
C PRO A 445 2.85 30.11 -4.19
N LYS A 446 2.35 31.36 -4.21
CA LYS A 446 0.93 31.66 -3.95
C LYS A 446 0.02 30.93 -4.93
N ASN A 447 -1.18 30.57 -4.49
CA ASN A 447 -2.21 29.86 -5.29
C ASN A 447 -1.75 28.48 -5.83
N THR A 448 -0.74 27.87 -5.20
CA THR A 448 -0.30 26.51 -5.54
C THR A 448 -0.95 25.54 -4.57
N GLN A 449 -1.57 24.47 -5.07
CA GLN A 449 -2.07 23.40 -4.21
C GLN A 449 -1.15 22.19 -4.33
N LEU A 450 -0.58 21.76 -3.21
CA LEU A 450 0.44 20.72 -3.20
C LEU A 450 -0.20 19.34 -3.41
N ALA A 451 0.39 18.52 -4.27
CA ALA A 451 -0.04 17.13 -4.47
C ALA A 451 0.94 16.14 -3.84
N TYR A 452 2.24 16.42 -3.91
CA TYR A 452 3.26 15.53 -3.39
C TYR A 452 4.60 16.23 -3.15
N ILE A 453 5.26 15.93 -2.03
CA ILE A 453 6.65 16.32 -1.79
C ILE A 453 7.48 15.07 -1.51
N ASN A 454 8.65 15.00 -2.14
CA ASN A 454 9.64 13.98 -1.84
C ASN A 454 10.92 14.62 -1.32
N LEU A 455 11.27 14.31 -0.07
CA LEU A 455 12.55 14.68 0.53
C LEU A 455 13.59 13.58 0.30
N SER A 456 14.79 13.97 -0.10
CA SER A 456 15.93 13.09 -0.34
C SER A 456 17.22 13.76 0.11
N GLU A 457 17.41 13.79 1.42
CA GLU A 457 18.62 14.30 2.06
C GLU A 457 19.85 13.53 1.56
N ASN A 458 20.84 14.27 1.08
CA ASN A 458 22.02 13.74 0.42
C ASN A 458 23.26 14.56 0.80
N LYS A 459 24.45 13.99 0.54
CA LYS A 459 25.74 14.58 0.93
C LYS A 459 26.07 15.89 0.22
N GLN A 460 25.45 16.18 -0.92
CA GLN A 460 25.76 17.38 -1.71
C GLN A 460 25.20 18.66 -1.08
N LYS A 461 24.10 18.55 -0.31
CA LYS A 461 23.40 19.70 0.30
C LYS A 461 22.99 20.81 -0.68
N ASN A 462 22.83 20.48 -1.97
CA ASN A 462 22.39 21.45 -2.99
C ASN A 462 20.88 21.34 -3.23
N LEU A 463 20.41 20.14 -3.56
CA LEU A 463 19.00 19.84 -3.75
C LEU A 463 18.52 18.94 -2.61
N LEU A 464 17.41 19.32 -1.99
CA LEU A 464 16.76 18.53 -0.95
C LEU A 464 15.78 17.52 -1.52
N GLY A 465 15.14 17.84 -2.65
CA GLY A 465 14.07 17.00 -3.19
C GLY A 465 13.32 17.62 -4.34
N TYR A 466 12.04 17.26 -4.46
CA TYR A 466 11.13 17.83 -5.45
C TYR A 466 9.70 17.92 -4.91
N VAL A 467 8.92 18.80 -5.53
CA VAL A 467 7.51 19.06 -5.23
C VAL A 467 6.71 18.97 -6.52
N ILE A 468 5.50 18.42 -6.41
CA ILE A 468 4.50 18.34 -7.46
C ILE A 468 3.21 18.98 -6.93
N ASP A 469 2.62 19.86 -7.72
CA ASP A 469 1.30 20.44 -7.42
C ASP A 469 0.16 19.69 -8.11
N THR A 470 -1.09 20.04 -7.77
CA THR A 470 -2.29 19.39 -8.34
C THR A 470 -2.48 19.66 -9.84
N GLN A 471 -1.77 20.65 -10.40
CA GLN A 471 -1.76 20.99 -11.82
C GLN A 471 -0.64 20.27 -12.60
N SER A 472 0.11 19.39 -11.95
CA SER A 472 1.29 18.69 -12.51
C SER A 472 2.50 19.59 -12.77
N ASN A 473 2.57 20.79 -12.20
CA ASN A 473 3.83 21.54 -12.23
C ASN A 473 4.85 20.88 -11.32
N PHE A 474 6.10 20.87 -11.77
CA PHE A 474 7.21 20.22 -11.08
C PHE A 474 8.19 21.28 -10.57
N TYR A 475 8.56 21.18 -9.30
CA TYR A 475 9.53 22.07 -8.67
C TYR A 475 10.65 21.23 -8.07
N LEU A 476 11.88 21.69 -8.22
CA LEU A 476 12.96 21.22 -7.35
C LEU A 476 12.90 21.96 -6.03
N LEU A 477 13.29 21.26 -4.97
CA LEU A 477 13.42 21.83 -3.64
C LEU A 477 14.91 21.98 -3.33
N ASP A 478 15.36 23.20 -3.09
CA ASP A 478 16.74 23.45 -2.65
C ASP A 478 16.93 23.06 -1.16
N TRP A 479 18.15 23.20 -0.66
CA TRP A 479 18.45 22.86 0.75
C TRP A 479 17.77 23.76 1.79
N ASN A 480 17.30 24.94 1.37
CA ASN A 480 16.64 25.95 2.19
C ASN A 480 15.12 25.95 2.00
N PHE A 481 14.57 24.89 1.39
CA PHE A 481 13.14 24.72 1.09
C PHE A 481 12.57 25.72 0.06
N GLN A 482 13.40 26.36 -0.75
CA GLN A 482 12.96 27.19 -1.87
C GLN A 482 12.53 26.32 -3.06
N PHE A 483 11.45 26.75 -3.70
CA PHE A 483 10.84 26.07 -4.84
C PHE A 483 11.42 26.62 -6.13
N ILE A 484 12.07 25.75 -6.90
CA ILE A 484 12.67 26.09 -8.19
C ILE A 484 11.82 25.44 -9.29
N PRO A 485 11.00 26.22 -10.03
CA PRO A 485 10.12 25.66 -11.04
C PRO A 485 10.90 25.08 -12.22
N LEU A 486 10.50 23.90 -12.68
CA LEU A 486 10.98 23.30 -13.92
C LEU A 486 9.81 23.00 -14.84
N HIS A 487 9.90 23.52 -16.07
CA HIS A 487 8.89 23.25 -17.08
C HIS A 487 9.10 21.85 -17.68
N LEU A 488 8.15 20.95 -17.43
CA LEU A 488 8.11 19.59 -17.97
C LEU A 488 6.88 19.42 -18.88
N PRO A 489 7.03 19.51 -20.21
CA PRO A 489 5.89 19.43 -21.12
C PRO A 489 5.08 18.15 -20.98
N LYS A 490 3.75 18.27 -20.89
CA LYS A 490 2.79 17.15 -20.83
C LYS A 490 3.01 16.19 -19.66
N PHE A 491 3.78 16.56 -18.64
CA PHE A 491 3.90 15.76 -17.44
C PHE A 491 2.54 15.67 -16.73
N ASP A 492 2.05 14.45 -16.48
CA ASP A 492 0.86 14.17 -15.69
C ASP A 492 1.27 13.28 -14.52
N TYR A 493 1.28 13.84 -13.31
CA TYR A 493 1.75 13.13 -12.13
C TYR A 493 0.88 11.92 -11.75
N LYS A 494 -0.39 11.87 -12.17
CA LYS A 494 -1.29 10.75 -11.86
C LYS A 494 -1.03 9.55 -12.76
N LYS A 495 -0.46 9.75 -13.95
CA LYS A 495 -0.28 8.70 -14.96
C LYS A 495 1.19 8.38 -15.25
N MET A 496 2.07 9.37 -15.14
CA MET A 496 3.45 9.25 -15.55
C MET A 496 4.39 9.00 -14.37
N LYS A 497 5.41 8.17 -14.61
CA LYS A 497 6.57 8.08 -13.71
C LYS A 497 7.64 9.07 -14.15
N LEU A 498 8.49 9.50 -13.22
CA LEU A 498 9.56 10.45 -13.49
C LEU A 498 10.85 10.02 -12.81
N LYS A 499 11.98 10.29 -13.46
CA LYS A 499 13.32 10.08 -12.91
C LYS A 499 14.23 11.26 -13.24
N LEU A 500 14.78 11.87 -12.20
CA LEU A 500 15.84 12.87 -12.31
C LEU A 500 17.19 12.18 -12.12
N ILE A 501 18.16 12.51 -12.96
CA ILE A 501 19.54 12.04 -12.89
C ILE A 501 20.45 13.25 -13.04
N ALA A 502 21.33 13.47 -12.07
CA ALA A 502 22.37 14.49 -12.15
C ALA A 502 23.74 13.86 -12.42
N ASN A 503 24.54 14.55 -13.23
CA ASN A 503 25.97 14.30 -13.36
C ASN A 503 26.74 15.61 -13.07
N SER A 504 28.05 15.67 -13.37
CA SER A 504 28.86 16.86 -13.11
C SER A 504 28.47 18.10 -13.94
N ILE A 505 27.76 17.94 -15.07
CA ILE A 505 27.49 19.02 -16.05
C ILE A 505 26.03 19.45 -16.06
N ASN A 506 25.09 18.51 -15.98
CA ASN A 506 23.67 18.78 -16.19
C ASN A 506 22.76 17.92 -15.30
N TYR A 507 21.48 18.25 -15.34
CA TYR A 507 20.38 17.46 -14.81
C TYR A 507 19.54 16.94 -15.97
N LEU A 508 19.23 15.66 -15.95
CA LEU A 508 18.37 15.00 -16.91
C LEU A 508 17.11 14.53 -16.20
N ILE A 509 15.95 14.97 -16.67
CA ILE A 509 14.65 14.50 -16.19
C ILE A 509 14.00 13.69 -17.29
N ARG A 510 13.56 12.47 -16.96
CA ARG A 510 12.87 11.56 -17.88
C ARG A 510 11.55 11.16 -17.30
N TYR A 511 10.52 11.12 -18.12
CA TYR A 511 9.19 10.73 -17.69
C TYR A 511 8.44 10.08 -18.84
N ASP A 512 7.51 9.19 -18.52
CA ASP A 512 6.78 8.44 -19.54
C ASP A 512 5.40 7.99 -19.06
N ASP A 513 4.48 7.86 -20.02
CA ASP A 513 3.16 7.24 -19.89
C ASP A 513 3.15 5.80 -20.46
N LYS A 514 4.33 5.19 -20.65
CA LYS A 514 4.60 3.91 -21.34
C LYS A 514 4.43 3.92 -22.87
N ASN A 515 3.81 4.94 -23.45
CA ASN A 515 3.66 5.11 -24.90
C ASN A 515 4.58 6.20 -25.45
N ASN A 516 4.71 7.31 -24.72
CA ASN A 516 5.57 8.44 -25.01
C ASN A 516 6.64 8.53 -23.93
N TYR A 517 7.89 8.59 -24.35
CA TYR A 517 9.06 8.71 -23.50
C TYR A 517 9.67 10.09 -23.69
N TYR A 518 9.55 10.92 -22.66
CA TYR A 518 10.04 12.29 -22.65
C TYR A 518 11.37 12.36 -21.91
N ALA A 519 12.26 13.23 -22.37
CA ALA A 519 13.44 13.63 -21.64
C ALA A 519 13.70 15.13 -21.83
N VAL A 520 14.07 15.81 -20.73
CA VAL A 520 14.44 17.23 -20.72
C VAL A 520 15.76 17.35 -19.99
N VAL A 521 16.71 18.08 -20.56
CA VAL A 521 18.00 18.36 -19.94
C VAL A 521 18.09 19.82 -19.51
N PHE A 522 18.63 20.04 -18.31
CA PHE A 522 18.84 21.36 -17.70
C PHE A 522 20.30 21.53 -17.31
N ASP A 523 20.82 22.76 -17.40
CA ASP A 523 22.13 23.10 -16.87
C ASP A 523 22.14 23.13 -15.32
N LYS A 524 23.30 23.40 -14.72
CA LYS A 524 23.41 23.52 -13.25
C LYS A 524 22.69 24.73 -12.64
N LYS A 525 22.23 25.67 -13.46
CA LYS A 525 21.42 26.84 -13.08
C LYS A 525 19.94 26.62 -13.39
N PHE A 526 19.54 25.38 -13.67
CA PHE A 526 18.16 24.98 -13.96
C PHE A 526 17.57 25.59 -15.23
N LYS A 527 18.41 26.08 -16.16
CA LYS A 527 17.97 26.52 -17.48
C LYS A 527 17.86 25.32 -18.42
N LYS A 528 16.73 25.20 -19.12
CA LYS A 528 16.50 24.15 -20.11
C LYS A 528 17.54 24.27 -21.23
N ILE A 529 18.22 23.16 -21.53
CA ILE A 529 19.17 23.04 -22.64
C ILE A 529 18.44 22.49 -23.87
N ASP A 530 17.75 21.37 -23.72
CA ASP A 530 17.09 20.66 -24.82
C ASP A 530 16.03 19.66 -24.31
N GLU A 531 15.18 19.16 -25.20
CA GLU A 531 14.18 18.12 -24.91
C GLU A 531 13.93 17.17 -26.09
N VAL A 532 13.48 15.95 -25.77
CA VAL A 532 13.11 14.96 -26.78
C VAL A 532 11.90 14.15 -26.35
N VAL A 533 11.13 13.69 -27.34
CA VAL A 533 10.07 12.71 -27.20
C VAL A 533 10.30 11.56 -28.15
N LEU A 534 10.32 10.34 -27.62
CA LEU A 534 10.30 9.09 -28.38
C LEU A 534 8.95 8.41 -28.19
N ARG A 535 8.37 7.91 -29.27
CA ARG A 535 7.12 7.14 -29.22
C ARG A 535 7.44 5.66 -29.25
N LYS A 536 6.67 4.89 -28.51
CA LYS A 536 6.60 3.45 -28.66
C LYS A 536 5.85 3.20 -29.96
N ASP A 537 6.55 2.61 -30.92
CA ASP A 537 5.99 2.18 -32.21
C ASP A 537 4.98 1.04 -32.03
#